data_AF-A0A3P6TXK6-F1
#
_entry.id   AF-A0A3P6TXK6-F1
#
_cell.length_a   1.000
_cell.length_b   1.000
_cell.length_c   1.000
_cell.angle_alpha   90.00
_cell.angle_beta   90.00
_cell.angle_gamma   90.00
#
_symmetry.space_group_name_H-M   'P 1'
#
loop_
_entity.id
_entity.type
_entity.pdbx_description
1 polymer ?
#
loop_
_entity_poly.entity_id
_entity_poly.type
_entity_poly.pdbx_seq_one_letter_code
_entity_poly.pdbx_strand_id
1 'polypeptide(L)'
;MKNEVDAQNESTLYRLEFTLDADCSCFVQIHFNAREIYQDGEIQFAYRNKRVSCSDRYHFDTGSDQTFNNFIFDSAKWDLPDLTYSGGLYFPVVVVIQTDDVERVQMQSTMCTVDVRHYITAALIKTCQSTM
;
A
#
# COMPACT_ATOMS: atom_id res chain seq x y z
N MET A 1 9.96 45.85 8.91
CA MET A 1 10.40 44.61 8.25
C MET A 1 9.46 43.50 8.67
N LYS A 2 8.67 42.99 7.75
CA LYS A 2 7.80 41.83 7.93
C LYS A 2 8.73 40.61 7.75
N ASN A 3 9.01 39.88 8.81
CA ASN A 3 9.76 38.63 8.69
C ASN A 3 8.77 37.57 8.19
N GLU A 4 8.94 37.17 6.94
CA GLU A 4 8.32 36.00 6.35
C GLU A 4 8.88 34.77 7.07
N VAL A 5 8.01 34.12 7.86
CA VAL A 5 8.26 32.77 8.35
C VAL A 5 7.94 31.87 7.17
N ASP A 6 8.97 31.48 6.42
CA ASP A 6 8.89 30.35 5.50
C ASP A 6 8.65 29.09 6.35
N ALA A 7 7.38 28.82 6.66
CA ALA A 7 6.95 27.52 7.08
C ALA A 7 7.21 26.58 5.90
N GLN A 8 8.31 25.82 5.96
CA GLN A 8 8.52 24.65 5.12
C GLN A 8 7.30 23.75 5.29
N ASN A 9 6.38 23.83 4.34
CA ASN A 9 5.18 23.01 4.33
C ASN A 9 5.61 21.61 3.90
N GLU A 10 6.04 20.79 4.87
CA GLU A 10 6.33 19.37 4.64
C GLU A 10 5.07 18.73 4.05
N SER A 11 5.14 18.33 2.78
CA SER A 11 4.00 17.71 2.10
C SER A 11 3.67 16.39 2.80
N THR A 12 2.47 16.31 3.39
CA THR A 12 1.93 15.07 3.97
C THR A 12 1.41 14.11 2.91
N LEU A 13 1.36 14.56 1.65
CA LEU A 13 0.87 13.83 0.49
C LEU A 13 2.03 13.14 -0.22
N TYR A 14 1.93 11.82 -0.36
CA TYR A 14 2.89 10.95 -1.02
C TYR A 14 2.19 10.15 -2.10
N ARG A 15 2.76 10.09 -3.30
CA ARG A 15 2.23 9.23 -4.37
C ARG A 15 2.81 7.83 -4.22
N LEU A 16 1.94 6.83 -4.24
CA LEU A 16 2.36 5.44 -4.35
C LEU A 16 2.60 5.12 -5.83
N GLU A 17 3.80 4.63 -6.16
CA GLU A 17 4.18 4.30 -7.51
C GLU A 17 4.96 2.98 -7.57
N PHE A 18 4.58 2.09 -8.51
CA PHE A 18 5.29 0.86 -8.83
C PHE A 18 4.88 0.35 -10.22
N THR A 19 5.63 -0.60 -10.77
CA THR A 19 5.28 -1.33 -11.99
C THR A 19 4.81 -2.75 -11.67
N LEU A 20 3.90 -3.28 -12.49
CA LEU A 20 3.43 -4.66 -12.40
C LEU A 20 3.35 -5.32 -13.78
N ASP A 21 3.57 -6.63 -13.78
CA ASP A 21 3.31 -7.52 -14.89
C ASP A 21 2.15 -8.45 -14.49
N ALA A 22 1.17 -8.61 -15.36
CA ALA A 22 0.00 -9.42 -15.11
C ALA A 22 -0.37 -10.25 -16.35
N ASP A 23 -0.42 -11.58 -16.18
CA ASP A 23 -0.81 -12.51 -17.24
C ASP A 23 -2.33 -12.57 -17.47
N CYS A 24 -3.12 -11.96 -16.58
CA CYS A 24 -4.58 -11.86 -16.65
C CYS A 24 -5.05 -10.49 -16.12
N SER A 25 -6.29 -10.12 -16.40
CA SER A 25 -6.91 -8.94 -15.79
C SER A 25 -6.89 -9.06 -14.27
N CYS A 26 -6.58 -7.97 -13.59
CA CYS A 26 -6.43 -7.94 -12.14
C CYS A 26 -6.76 -6.56 -11.58
N PHE A 27 -6.85 -6.46 -10.26
CA PHE A 27 -6.89 -5.17 -9.58
C PHE A 27 -5.83 -5.06 -8.51
N VAL A 28 -5.37 -3.82 -8.31
CA VAL A 28 -4.58 -3.40 -7.15
C VAL A 28 -5.52 -2.83 -6.08
N GLN A 29 -5.32 -3.23 -4.84
CA GLN A 29 -5.94 -2.62 -3.65
C GLN A 29 -4.89 -2.41 -2.56
N ILE A 30 -4.92 -1.25 -1.91
CA ILE A 30 -3.96 -0.90 -0.86
C ILE A 30 -4.66 -0.98 0.48
N HIS A 31 -4.13 -1.79 1.39
CA HIS A 31 -4.62 -1.95 2.75
C HIS A 31 -3.68 -1.25 3.72
N PHE A 32 -4.23 -0.62 4.75
CA PHE A 32 -3.47 0.11 5.76
C PHE A 32 -3.60 -0.55 7.13
N ASN A 33 -2.48 -0.63 7.86
CA ASN A 33 -2.43 -1.25 9.19
C ASN A 33 -3.08 -2.65 9.21
N ALA A 34 -2.71 -3.46 8.22
CA ALA A 34 -3.32 -4.75 7.97
C ALA A 34 -2.33 -5.89 8.18
N ARG A 35 -2.86 -7.08 8.48
CA ARG A 35 -2.11 -8.33 8.48
C ARG A 35 -2.82 -9.35 7.62
N GLU A 36 -2.05 -10.22 7.00
CA GLU A 36 -2.56 -11.39 6.30
C GLU A 36 -3.02 -12.46 7.29
N ILE A 37 -4.13 -13.09 6.97
CA ILE A 37 -4.65 -14.28 7.63
C ILE A 37 -4.89 -15.31 6.53
N TYR A 38 -4.24 -16.45 6.65
CA TYR A 38 -4.48 -17.59 5.77
C TYR A 38 -5.57 -18.44 6.39
N GLN A 39 -6.74 -18.50 5.73
CA GLN A 39 -7.88 -19.28 6.19
C GLN A 39 -8.58 -19.94 5.01
N ASP A 40 -8.83 -21.25 5.11
CA ASP A 40 -9.55 -22.05 4.11
C ASP A 40 -8.92 -21.98 2.69
N GLY A 41 -7.60 -21.79 2.61
CA GLY A 41 -6.87 -21.68 1.35
C GLY A 41 -6.94 -20.29 0.70
N GLU A 42 -7.55 -19.31 1.38
CA GLU A 42 -7.65 -17.92 0.94
C GLU A 42 -6.87 -16.98 1.87
N ILE A 43 -6.38 -15.89 1.30
CA ILE A 43 -5.77 -14.78 2.04
C ILE A 43 -6.87 -13.79 2.41
N GLN A 44 -7.01 -13.51 3.69
CA GLN A 44 -7.86 -12.48 4.24
C GLN A 44 -7.04 -11.42 4.97
N PHE A 45 -7.63 -10.25 5.18
CA PHE A 45 -6.98 -9.14 5.88
C PHE A 45 -7.71 -8.81 7.18
N ALA A 46 -6.96 -8.79 8.28
CA ALA A 46 -7.39 -8.18 9.53
C ALA A 46 -6.70 -6.84 9.75
N TYR A 47 -7.46 -5.87 10.25
CA TYR A 47 -6.99 -4.50 10.46
C TYR A 47 -6.75 -4.25 11.93
N ARG A 48 -5.67 -3.54 12.24
CA ARG A 48 -5.31 -3.15 13.61
C ARG A 48 -6.42 -2.33 14.26
N ASN A 49 -6.93 -1.37 13.50
CA ASN A 49 -8.10 -0.59 13.85
C ASN A 49 -9.32 -1.38 13.36
N LYS A 50 -10.31 -1.66 14.20
CA LYS A 50 -11.44 -2.58 13.92
C LYS A 50 -12.32 -2.21 12.70
N ARG A 51 -11.97 -1.16 11.96
CA ARG A 51 -12.60 -0.74 10.71
C ARG A 51 -11.67 -1.06 9.55
N VAL A 52 -12.26 -1.53 8.45
CA VAL A 52 -11.55 -1.69 7.19
C VAL A 52 -10.95 -0.35 6.78
N SER A 53 -9.66 -0.35 6.48
CA SER A 53 -8.98 0.81 5.92
C SER A 53 -8.19 0.40 4.69
N CYS A 54 -8.85 0.45 3.54
CA CYS A 54 -8.26 0.15 2.24
C CYS A 54 -8.67 1.20 1.19
N SER A 55 -7.91 1.28 0.10
CA SER A 55 -8.25 2.07 -1.06
C SER A 55 -9.41 1.46 -1.86
N ASP A 56 -9.87 2.20 -2.86
CA ASP A 56 -10.61 1.64 -3.98
C ASP A 56 -9.76 0.61 -4.75
N ARG A 57 -10.42 -0.14 -5.63
CA ARG A 57 -9.75 -1.07 -6.55
C ARG A 57 -9.34 -0.35 -7.81
N TYR A 58 -8.11 -0.60 -8.24
CA TYR A 58 -7.54 -0.06 -9.47
C TYR A 58 -7.33 -1.21 -10.44
N HIS A 59 -8.13 -1.26 -11.51
CA HIS A 59 -8.14 -2.38 -12.45
C HIS A 59 -7.07 -2.21 -13.53
N PHE A 60 -6.48 -3.34 -13.92
CA PHE A 60 -5.46 -3.48 -14.95
C PHE A 60 -5.85 -4.65 -15.87
N ASP A 61 -5.61 -4.48 -17.17
CA ASP A 61 -5.73 -5.57 -18.14
C ASP A 61 -4.48 -6.45 -18.13
N THR A 62 -4.50 -7.55 -18.89
CA THR A 62 -3.30 -8.34 -19.16
C THR A 62 -2.23 -7.49 -19.83
N GLY A 63 -0.99 -7.52 -19.32
CA GLY A 63 0.12 -6.77 -19.87
C GLY A 63 1.36 -6.75 -18.98
N SER A 64 2.45 -6.20 -19.52
CA SER A 64 3.74 -6.04 -18.83
C SER A 64 4.13 -4.56 -18.74
N ASP A 65 5.00 -4.21 -17.79
CA ASP A 65 5.48 -2.86 -17.49
C ASP A 65 4.34 -1.86 -17.22
N GLN A 66 3.21 -2.35 -16.68
CA GLN A 66 2.06 -1.52 -16.37
C GLN A 66 2.39 -0.67 -15.14
N THR A 67 2.17 0.64 -15.21
CA THR A 67 2.49 1.56 -14.11
C THR A 67 1.27 1.80 -13.24
N PHE A 68 1.42 1.57 -11.93
CA PHE A 68 0.49 2.03 -10.91
C PHE A 68 0.98 3.37 -10.35
N ASN A 69 0.19 4.44 -10.45
CA ASN A 69 0.50 5.73 -9.80
C ASN A 69 -0.75 6.52 -9.36
N ASN A 70 -1.90 5.84 -9.25
CA ASN A 70 -3.23 6.44 -9.09
C ASN A 70 -3.65 6.64 -7.63
N PHE A 71 -2.74 6.41 -6.67
CA PHE A 71 -3.03 6.55 -5.25
C PHE A 71 -2.15 7.62 -4.59
N ILE A 72 -2.81 8.58 -3.94
CA ILE A 72 -2.18 9.60 -3.11
C ILE A 72 -2.41 9.23 -1.64
N PHE A 73 -1.33 8.85 -0.97
CA PHE A 73 -1.27 8.61 0.46
C PHE A 73 -1.14 9.93 1.21
N ASP A 74 -2.12 10.25 2.07
CA ASP A 74 -2.06 11.40 2.96
C ASP A 74 -1.71 10.96 4.38
N SER A 75 -0.45 11.13 4.76
CA SER A 75 0.06 10.77 6.08
C SER A 75 -0.59 11.56 7.22
N ALA A 76 -1.17 12.74 6.97
CA ALA A 76 -1.84 13.54 8.00
C ALA A 76 -3.11 12.85 8.54
N LYS A 77 -3.65 11.87 7.81
CA LYS A 77 -4.81 11.08 8.23
C LYS A 77 -4.46 9.94 9.20
N TRP A 78 -3.19 9.77 9.52
CA TRP A 78 -2.67 8.63 10.24
C TRP A 78 -1.75 9.05 11.38
N ASP A 79 -1.82 8.32 12.49
CA ASP A 79 -0.84 8.49 13.56
C ASP A 79 0.51 7.89 13.13
N LEU A 80 1.61 8.60 13.36
CA LEU A 80 2.96 8.13 12.98
C LEU A 80 3.31 6.72 13.52
N PRO A 81 2.94 6.33 14.76
CA PRO A 81 3.14 4.97 15.26
C PRO A 81 2.36 3.89 14.50
N ASP A 82 1.28 4.26 13.80
CA ASP A 82 0.52 3.38 12.93
C ASP A 82 1.15 3.27 11.53
N LEU A 83 2.01 4.22 11.15
CA LEU A 83 2.74 4.18 9.88
C LEU A 83 4.13 3.54 9.98
N THR A 84 4.62 3.35 11.21
CA THR A 84 5.94 2.77 11.48
C THR A 84 5.80 1.28 11.79
N TYR A 85 6.54 0.43 11.07
CA TYR A 85 6.59 -0.99 11.42
C TYR A 85 7.51 -1.21 12.63
N SER A 86 6.93 -1.64 13.74
CA SER A 86 7.65 -1.88 15.01
C SER A 86 7.89 -3.37 15.29
N GLY A 87 7.96 -4.23 14.28
CA GLY A 87 8.16 -5.67 14.45
C GLY A 87 6.91 -6.45 14.92
N GLY A 88 5.72 -5.88 14.71
CA GLY A 88 4.44 -6.51 15.07
C GLY A 88 3.82 -7.34 13.96
N LEU A 89 2.56 -7.76 14.15
CA LEU A 89 1.82 -8.54 13.15
C LEU A 89 1.20 -7.68 12.04
N TYR A 90 1.04 -6.38 12.26
CA TYR A 90 0.36 -5.46 11.34
C TYR A 90 1.39 -4.63 10.58
N PHE A 91 1.19 -4.55 9.27
CA PHE A 91 2.03 -3.77 8.37
C PHE A 91 1.35 -2.43 8.05
N PRO A 92 2.11 -1.32 8.05
CA PRO A 92 1.57 0.01 7.74
C PRO A 92 0.82 0.08 6.42
N VAL A 93 1.38 -0.56 5.38
CA VAL A 93 0.82 -0.64 4.04
C VAL A 93 0.96 -2.08 3.55
N VAL A 94 -0.09 -2.61 2.94
CA VAL A 94 -0.09 -3.89 2.24
C VAL A 94 -0.69 -3.67 0.86
N VAL A 95 0.11 -3.86 -0.18
CA VAL A 95 -0.33 -3.80 -1.58
C VAL A 95 -0.82 -5.18 -1.97
N VAL A 96 -2.07 -5.26 -2.44
CA VAL A 96 -2.71 -6.50 -2.87
C VAL A 96 -2.98 -6.43 -4.35
N ILE A 97 -2.55 -7.45 -5.08
CA ILE A 97 -2.90 -7.69 -6.47
C ILE A 97 -3.74 -8.96 -6.50
N GLN A 98 -4.94 -8.86 -7.06
CA GLN A 98 -5.84 -10.00 -7.17
C GLN A 98 -6.40 -10.09 -8.58
N THR A 99 -6.45 -11.30 -9.12
CA THR A 99 -6.99 -11.58 -10.44
C THR A 99 -8.50 -11.32 -10.51
N ASP A 100 -8.97 -10.70 -11.59
CA ASP A 100 -10.38 -10.52 -11.92
C ASP A 100 -10.87 -11.63 -12.88
N ASP A 101 -12.15 -12.00 -12.76
CA ASP A 101 -12.89 -12.80 -13.75
C ASP A 101 -12.25 -14.14 -14.19
N VAL A 102 -11.45 -14.76 -13.31
CA VAL A 102 -10.91 -16.12 -13.49
C VAL A 102 -11.62 -17.13 -12.59
N GLU A 103 -11.73 -18.38 -13.06
CA GLU A 103 -12.34 -19.51 -12.31
C GLU A 103 -11.66 -19.75 -10.95
N ARG A 104 -10.39 -19.36 -10.80
CA ARG A 104 -9.64 -19.45 -9.56
C ARG A 104 -9.01 -18.10 -9.25
N VAL A 105 -9.46 -17.49 -8.16
CA VAL A 105 -8.87 -16.26 -7.62
C VAL A 105 -7.44 -16.55 -7.19
N GLN A 106 -6.49 -15.80 -7.74
CA GLN A 106 -5.12 -15.74 -7.22
C GLN A 106 -4.91 -14.35 -6.60
N MET A 107 -4.22 -14.34 -5.47
CA MET A 107 -3.88 -13.12 -4.75
C MET A 107 -2.39 -13.12 -4.45
N GLN A 108 -1.75 -11.99 -4.71
CA GLN A 108 -0.40 -11.68 -4.25
C GLN A 108 -0.47 -10.44 -3.38
N SER A 109 0.18 -10.51 -2.22
CA SER A 109 0.31 -9.39 -1.30
C SER A 109 1.78 -9.03 -1.10
N THR A 110 2.02 -7.74 -0.93
CA THR A 110 3.33 -7.15 -0.65
C THR A 110 3.19 -6.26 0.55
N MET A 111 3.87 -6.59 1.64
CA MET A 111 3.90 -5.80 2.85
C MET A 111 4.92 -4.68 2.74
N CYS A 112 4.60 -3.49 3.21
CA CYS A 112 5.42 -2.29 3.05
C CYS A 112 5.46 -1.43 4.32
N THR A 113 6.55 -0.69 4.48
CA THR A 113 6.76 0.27 5.57
C THR A 113 6.84 1.68 5.03
N VAL A 114 6.34 2.66 5.77
CA VAL A 114 6.52 4.08 5.41
C VAL A 114 7.75 4.61 6.13
N ASP A 115 8.82 4.91 5.39
CA ASP A 115 10.03 5.57 5.91
C ASP A 115 9.97 7.06 5.54
N VAL A 116 9.53 7.90 6.48
CA VAL A 116 9.48 9.36 6.31
C VAL A 116 10.87 9.92 6.63
N ARG A 117 11.83 9.79 5.71
CA ARG A 117 13.10 10.52 5.82
C ARG A 117 12.94 11.91 5.23
N HIS A 118 13.34 12.92 6.01
CA HIS A 118 13.27 14.37 5.74
C HIS A 118 13.71 14.87 4.35
N TYR A 119 14.24 14.02 3.45
CA TYR A 119 14.82 14.44 2.18
C TYR A 119 14.36 13.64 0.95
N ILE A 120 13.51 12.62 1.11
CA ILE A 120 13.06 11.80 -0.03
C ILE A 120 11.55 11.61 0.05
N THR A 121 10.83 12.23 -0.86
CA THR A 121 9.38 12.08 -1.10
C THR A 121 9.05 10.74 -1.76
N ALA A 122 9.64 9.65 -1.26
CA ALA A 122 9.36 8.31 -1.71
C ALA A 122 9.08 7.45 -0.48
N ALA A 123 7.85 6.94 -0.37
CA ALA A 123 7.60 5.82 0.51
C ALA A 123 8.38 4.63 -0.06
N LEU A 124 9.53 4.31 0.56
CA LEU A 124 10.31 3.14 0.16
C LEU A 124 9.54 1.89 0.56
N ILE A 125 8.81 1.32 -0.38
CA ILE A 125 8.19 0.02 -0.23
C ILE A 125 9.27 -1.05 -0.36
N LYS A 126 9.70 -1.58 0.78
CA LYS A 126 10.48 -2.82 0.80
C LYS A 126 9.52 -3.98 0.67
N THR A 127 9.55 -4.64 -0.48
CA THR A 127 8.75 -5.82 -0.79
C THR A 127 9.21 -7.01 0.05
N CYS A 128 8.41 -7.45 1.02
CA CYS A 128 8.45 -8.84 1.47
C CYS A 128 7.54 -9.64 0.52
N GLN A 129 8.13 -10.32 -0.46
CA GLN A 129 7.38 -11.27 -1.27
C GLN A 129 7.13 -12.53 -0.43
N SER A 130 5.87 -12.82 -0.12
CA SER A 130 5.45 -14.17 0.26
C SER A 130 5.30 -14.96 -1.03
N THR A 131 6.31 -15.78 -1.35
CA THR A 131 6.22 -16.76 -2.43
C THR A 131 5.25 -17.85 -1.98
N MET A 132 4.24 -18.17 -2.81
CA MET A 132 3.53 -19.45 -2.70
C MET A 132 4.47 -20.60 -3.07
#